data_AF-A0A4W5PI26-F1
#
_entry.id   AF-A0A4W5PI26-F1
#
_cell.length_a   1.000
_cell.length_b   1.000
_cell.length_c   1.000
_cell.angle_alpha   90.00
_cell.angle_beta   90.00
_cell.angle_gamma   90.00
#
_symmetry.space_group_name_H-M   'P 1'
#
loop_
_entity.id
_entity.type
_entity.pdbx_description
1 polymer ?
#
loop_
_entity_poly.entity_id
_entity_poly.type
_entity_poly.pdbx_seq_one_letter_code
_entity_poly.pdbx_strand_id
1 'polypeptide(L)'
;MNFSKGCPPTFTTVKSLYNDKVKVSIIEDLVVGYETSLNSCRMFNQNDDGKEEPPTTLLWVQYFLAQHYNIIGQQTLALEYINTAIESTPTLIELFLIKAKIYKHAGNIKEAAQWMDEAQALDTADRFINSKCAKYMLKAGLVKEAEEMCSKFTREGASAVENLNEMQCMWYQTECALAYKSMKKYGDALKKCHEIERVSTYCAFTEGPVVSLRSPDGLSLAPLLMASP
;
A
#
# COMPACT_ATOMS: atom_id res chain seq x y z
N MET A 1 -11.57 10.61 16.07
CA MET A 1 -10.31 9.92 15.70
C MET A 1 -9.50 9.77 16.98
N ASN A 2 -8.87 8.62 17.26
CA ASN A 2 -8.11 8.42 18.51
C ASN A 2 -6.63 8.20 18.16
N PHE A 3 -5.85 9.29 18.18
CA PHE A 3 -4.43 9.27 17.86
C PHE A 3 -3.56 8.77 19.01
N SER A 4 -4.02 8.90 20.27
CA SER A 4 -3.32 8.40 21.46
C SER A 4 -3.10 6.89 21.45
N LYS A 5 -4.03 6.14 20.84
CA LYS A 5 -3.91 4.68 20.68
C LYS A 5 -2.94 4.26 19.57
N GLY A 6 -2.56 5.18 18.68
CA GLY A 6 -1.63 4.91 17.60
C GLY A 6 -2.07 3.83 16.61
N CYS A 7 -3.33 3.89 16.16
CA CYS A 7 -3.89 2.88 15.26
C CYS A 7 -3.58 3.23 13.78
N PRO A 8 -2.79 2.42 13.04
CA PRO A 8 -2.46 2.69 11.63
C PRO A 8 -3.65 2.92 10.68
N PRO A 9 -4.78 2.17 10.76
CA PRO A 9 -5.90 2.35 9.84
C PRO A 9 -6.79 3.56 10.13
N THR A 10 -6.39 4.51 11.00
CA THR A 10 -7.21 5.69 11.33
C THR A 10 -7.63 6.48 10.10
N PHE A 11 -6.76 6.63 9.10
CA PHE A 11 -7.15 7.28 7.83
C PHE A 11 -8.17 6.45 7.04
N THR A 12 -7.98 5.13 6.98
CA THR A 12 -8.86 4.22 6.24
C THR A 12 -10.30 4.26 6.76
N THR A 13 -10.51 4.43 8.06
CA THR A 13 -11.86 4.49 8.66
C THR A 13 -12.64 5.73 8.25
N VAL A 14 -11.96 6.84 7.97
CA VAL A 14 -12.57 8.12 7.56
C VAL A 14 -12.48 8.37 6.05
N LYS A 15 -11.84 7.48 5.28
CA LYS A 15 -11.57 7.65 3.85
C LYS A 15 -12.86 7.86 3.04
N SER A 16 -13.97 7.22 3.39
CA SER A 16 -15.26 7.41 2.70
C SER A 16 -15.80 8.85 2.79
N LEU A 17 -15.37 9.61 3.80
CA LEU A 17 -15.75 11.01 3.98
C LEU A 17 -15.02 11.95 3.01
N TYR A 18 -13.95 11.50 2.36
CA TYR A 18 -13.15 12.33 1.44
C TYR A 18 -13.83 12.62 0.10
N ASN A 19 -15.04 12.09 -0.12
CA ASN A 19 -15.89 12.47 -1.25
C ASN A 19 -16.57 13.85 -1.04
N ASP A 20 -16.62 14.33 0.20
CA ASP A 20 -17.25 15.60 0.58
C ASP A 20 -16.18 16.63 0.99
N LYS A 21 -15.99 17.65 0.15
CA LYS A 21 -14.97 18.69 0.36
C LYS A 21 -15.14 19.45 1.67
N VAL A 22 -16.37 19.62 2.16
CA VAL A 22 -16.61 20.33 3.42
C VAL A 22 -16.10 19.49 4.58
N LYS A 23 -16.38 18.18 4.57
CA LYS A 23 -15.84 17.26 5.59
C LYS A 23 -14.33 17.17 5.54
N VAL A 24 -13.74 17.17 4.35
CA VAL A 24 -12.27 17.18 4.18
C VAL A 24 -11.66 18.41 4.83
N SER A 25 -12.20 19.61 4.58
CA SER A 25 -11.72 20.86 5.19
C SER A 25 -11.81 20.81 6.71
N ILE A 26 -12.94 20.36 7.27
CA ILE A 26 -13.12 20.25 8.73
C ILE A 26 -12.10 19.28 9.34
N ILE A 27 -11.83 18.16 8.66
CA ILE A 27 -10.84 17.17 9.10
C ILE A 27 -9.43 17.77 9.06
N GLU A 28 -9.09 18.51 7.99
CA GLU A 28 -7.80 19.19 7.83
C GLU A 28 -7.57 20.19 8.98
N ASP A 29 -8.49 21.13 9.16
CA ASP A 29 -8.43 22.17 10.19
C ASP A 29 -8.28 21.56 11.59
N LEU A 30 -9.05 20.50 11.87
CA LEU A 30 -9.02 19.81 13.16
C LEU A 30 -7.66 19.13 13.42
N VAL A 31 -7.13 18.41 12.44
CA VAL A 31 -5.91 17.60 12.63
C VAL A 31 -4.66 18.47 12.57
N VAL A 32 -4.64 19.53 11.77
CA VAL A 32 -3.58 20.56 11.82
C VAL A 32 -3.62 21.32 13.15
N GLY A 33 -4.81 21.58 13.69
CA GLY A 33 -4.98 22.12 15.04
C GLY A 33 -4.37 21.21 16.11
N TYR A 34 -4.58 19.90 16.01
CA TYR A 34 -3.96 18.92 16.90
C TYR A 34 -2.44 18.92 16.80
N GLU A 35 -1.87 18.92 15.58
CA GLU A 35 -0.42 19.02 15.40
C GLU A 35 0.16 20.27 16.08
N THR A 36 -0.45 21.43 15.83
CA THR A 36 0.00 22.71 16.38
C THR A 36 -0.02 22.69 17.91
N SER A 37 -1.11 22.18 18.49
CA SER A 37 -1.25 22.06 19.94
C SER A 37 -0.25 21.07 20.53
N LEU A 38 -0.10 19.89 19.93
CA LEU A 38 0.86 18.86 20.38
C LEU A 38 2.31 19.34 20.33
N ASN A 39 2.68 20.13 19.31
CA ASN A 39 4.00 20.73 19.24
C ASN A 39 4.24 21.79 20.32
N SER A 40 3.20 22.54 20.72
CA SER A 40 3.32 23.61 21.71
C SER A 40 3.28 23.12 23.17
N CYS A 41 2.35 22.23 23.51
CA CYS A 41 2.05 21.85 24.89
C CYS A 41 1.86 20.34 25.11
N ARG A 42 2.11 19.51 24.08
CA ARG A 42 1.90 18.05 24.12
C ARG A 42 0.48 17.62 24.49
N MET A 43 -0.51 18.44 24.15
CA MET A 43 -1.93 18.14 24.36
C MET A 43 -2.71 18.42 23.06
N PHE A 44 -3.86 17.76 22.86
CA PHE A 44 -4.69 18.01 21.67
C PHE A 44 -5.33 19.40 21.65
N ASN A 45 -5.54 19.99 22.82
CA ASN A 45 -6.05 21.35 23.00
C ASN A 45 -5.31 22.01 24.16
N GLN A 46 -4.96 23.29 24.01
CA GLN A 46 -4.31 24.08 25.07
C GLN A 46 -5.19 24.26 26.31
N ASN A 47 -6.52 24.14 26.14
CA ASN A 47 -7.51 24.32 27.21
C ASN A 47 -7.95 22.98 27.85
N ASP A 48 -7.36 21.85 27.47
CA ASP A 48 -7.67 20.57 28.12
C ASP A 48 -6.99 20.52 29.50
N ASP A 49 -7.71 20.05 30.52
CA ASP A 49 -7.13 19.69 31.84
C ASP A 49 -6.51 18.26 31.83
N GLY A 50 -6.28 17.74 30.62
CA GLY A 50 -5.86 16.37 30.36
C GLY A 50 -4.41 16.09 30.70
N LYS A 51 -4.02 14.82 30.56
CA LYS A 51 -2.61 14.41 30.66
C LYS A 51 -1.89 14.74 29.37
N GLU A 52 -0.59 15.05 29.47
CA GLU A 52 0.29 15.13 28.31
C GLU A 52 0.23 13.82 27.50
N GLU A 53 0.17 13.99 26.18
CA GLU A 53 0.21 12.91 25.22
C GLU A 53 1.66 12.44 24.98
N PRO A 54 1.86 11.14 24.75
CA PRO A 54 3.18 10.63 24.37
C PRO A 54 3.62 11.19 23.01
N PRO A 55 4.94 11.24 22.72
CA PRO A 55 5.46 11.72 21.44
C PRO A 55 4.95 10.90 20.25
N THR A 56 4.56 9.64 20.47
CA THR A 56 3.92 8.79 19.47
C THR A 56 2.60 9.37 18.96
N THR A 57 1.85 10.12 19.77
CA THR A 57 0.60 10.77 19.34
C THR A 57 0.84 11.76 18.20
N LEU A 58 1.91 12.56 18.29
CA LEU A 58 2.31 13.49 17.22
C LEU A 58 2.70 12.74 15.95
N LEU A 59 3.47 11.65 16.07
CA LEU A 59 3.84 10.79 14.94
C LEU A 59 2.59 10.31 14.17
N TRP A 60 1.56 9.84 14.88
CA TRP A 60 0.32 9.36 14.25
C TRP A 60 -0.53 10.47 13.63
N VAL A 61 -0.47 11.69 14.19
CA VAL A 61 -1.08 12.88 13.58
C VAL A 61 -0.36 13.23 12.27
N GLN A 62 0.97 13.28 12.26
CA GLN A 62 1.76 13.54 11.05
C GLN A 62 1.57 12.44 9.99
N TYR A 63 1.52 11.17 10.41
CA TYR A 63 1.19 10.04 9.54
C TYR A 63 -0.21 10.15 8.91
N PHE A 64 -1.19 10.67 9.66
CA PHE A 64 -2.52 10.94 9.12
C PHE A 64 -2.49 12.09 8.12
N LEU A 65 -1.82 13.19 8.45
CA LEU A 65 -1.69 14.36 7.58
C LEU A 65 -0.99 14.01 6.25
N ALA A 66 0.07 13.21 6.29
CA ALA A 66 0.71 12.69 5.08
C ALA A 66 -0.27 11.94 4.16
N GLN A 67 -1.16 11.13 4.72
CA GLN A 67 -2.19 10.42 3.93
C GLN A 67 -3.29 11.36 3.42
N HIS A 68 -3.68 12.32 4.24
CA HIS A 68 -4.65 13.37 3.89
C HIS A 68 -4.16 14.18 2.68
N TYR A 69 -2.97 14.79 2.78
CA TYR A 69 -2.39 15.60 1.72
C TYR A 69 -2.15 14.79 0.43
N ASN A 70 -1.80 13.52 0.54
CA ASN A 70 -1.67 12.62 -0.60
C ASN A 70 -3.01 12.42 -1.35
N ILE A 71 -4.13 12.29 -0.63
CA ILE A 71 -5.44 12.03 -1.24
C ILE A 71 -6.03 13.29 -1.86
N ILE A 72 -5.81 14.48 -1.27
CA ILE A 72 -6.26 15.74 -1.87
C ILE A 72 -5.35 16.21 -3.03
N GLY A 73 -4.25 15.49 -3.29
CA GLY A 73 -3.35 15.75 -4.42
C GLY A 73 -2.25 16.77 -4.14
N GLN A 74 -1.94 17.06 -2.88
CA GLN A 74 -0.82 17.91 -2.47
C GLN A 74 0.40 17.05 -2.09
N GLN A 75 1.08 16.48 -3.09
CA GLN A 75 2.14 15.48 -2.84
C GLN A 75 3.37 16.06 -2.15
N THR A 76 3.74 17.31 -2.42
CA THR A 76 4.89 17.98 -1.77
C THR A 76 4.70 18.05 -0.27
N LEU A 77 3.55 18.54 0.17
CA LEU A 77 3.22 18.65 1.59
C LEU A 77 3.10 17.26 2.24
N ALA A 78 2.50 16.29 1.54
CA ALA A 78 2.47 14.91 2.00
C ALA A 78 3.88 14.32 2.24
N LEU A 79 4.85 14.67 1.38
CA LEU A 79 6.25 14.26 1.54
C LEU A 79 6.93 14.94 2.72
N GLU A 80 6.68 16.22 2.96
CA GLU A 80 7.21 16.94 4.14
C GLU A 80 6.76 16.28 5.44
N TYR A 81 5.46 16.00 5.56
CA TYR A 81 4.90 15.30 6.72
C TYR A 81 5.49 13.89 6.92
N ILE A 82 5.55 13.08 5.86
CA ILE A 82 6.04 11.71 6.00
C ILE A 82 7.55 11.66 6.26
N ASN A 83 8.33 12.60 5.71
CA ASN A 83 9.77 12.68 5.97
C ASN A 83 10.03 13.06 7.42
N THR A 84 9.30 14.05 7.96
CA THR A 84 9.38 14.42 9.38
C THR A 84 9.05 13.24 10.29
N ALA A 85 8.01 12.47 9.95
CA ALA A 85 7.64 11.27 10.69
C ALA A 85 8.75 10.19 10.65
N ILE A 86 9.37 9.98 9.48
CA ILE A 86 10.47 9.00 9.30
C ILE A 86 11.72 9.44 10.07
N GLU A 87 12.06 10.72 10.07
CA GLU A 87 13.17 11.27 10.87
C GLU A 87 12.96 11.01 12.37
N SER A 88 11.72 11.12 12.84
CA SER A 88 11.37 10.84 14.23
C SER A 88 11.42 9.34 14.56
N THR A 89 10.93 8.46 13.68
CA THR A 89 10.87 7.02 13.92
C THR A 89 11.19 6.23 12.63
N PRO A 90 12.48 6.07 12.27
CA PRO A 90 12.91 5.47 11.00
C PRO A 90 12.74 3.94 10.95
N THR A 91 12.18 3.34 12.00
CA THR A 91 11.95 1.90 12.12
C THR A 91 10.49 1.51 11.88
N LEU A 92 9.57 2.48 11.75
CA LEU A 92 8.15 2.22 11.56
C LEU A 92 7.82 1.99 10.07
N ILE A 93 7.53 0.75 9.71
CA ILE A 93 7.37 0.30 8.33
C ILE A 93 6.23 1.02 7.60
N GLU A 94 5.12 1.30 8.30
CA GLU A 94 3.96 2.00 7.74
C GLU A 94 4.32 3.35 7.13
N LEU A 95 5.34 4.04 7.66
CA LEU A 95 5.79 5.32 7.13
C LEU A 95 6.36 5.17 5.72
N PHE A 96 7.20 4.17 5.50
CA PHE A 96 7.79 3.85 4.20
C PHE A 96 6.72 3.41 3.20
N LEU A 97 5.71 2.64 3.65
CA LEU A 97 4.57 2.25 2.82
C LEU A 97 3.75 3.45 2.32
N ILE A 98 3.59 4.48 3.16
CA ILE A 98 2.90 5.71 2.78
C ILE A 98 3.78 6.57 1.87
N LYS A 99 5.08 6.70 2.15
CA LYS A 99 6.03 7.41 1.29
C LYS A 99 6.06 6.84 -0.12
N ALA A 100 6.16 5.51 -0.25
CA ALA A 100 6.03 4.81 -1.53
C ALA A 100 4.70 5.10 -2.22
N LYS A 101 3.58 5.12 -1.47
CA LYS A 101 2.25 5.43 -2.01
C LYS A 101 2.14 6.87 -2.51
N ILE A 102 2.78 7.84 -1.85
CA ILE A 102 2.83 9.24 -2.28
C ILE A 102 3.58 9.36 -3.61
N TYR A 103 4.79 8.78 -3.72
CA TYR A 103 5.54 8.79 -4.98
C TYR A 103 4.81 8.11 -6.13
N LYS A 104 4.10 7.01 -5.84
CA LYS A 104 3.24 6.34 -6.83
C LYS A 104 2.14 7.29 -7.34
N HIS A 105 1.47 8.05 -6.47
CA HIS A 105 0.45 9.02 -6.88
C HIS A 105 1.05 10.25 -7.59
N ALA A 106 2.28 10.63 -7.26
CA ALA A 106 3.03 11.66 -7.98
C ALA A 106 3.51 11.20 -9.38
N GLY A 107 3.31 9.92 -9.73
CA GLY A 107 3.74 9.34 -11.01
C GLY A 107 5.19 8.85 -11.04
N ASN A 108 5.96 9.02 -9.97
CA ASN A 108 7.33 8.50 -9.87
C ASN A 108 7.34 7.06 -9.32
N ILE A 109 6.99 6.12 -10.19
CA ILE A 109 6.85 4.70 -9.80
C ILE A 109 8.19 4.03 -9.43
N LYS A 110 9.30 4.50 -9.99
CA LYS A 110 10.64 3.94 -9.71
C LYS A 110 11.07 4.26 -8.29
N GLU A 111 10.94 5.52 -7.90
CA GLU A 111 11.17 5.97 -6.53
C GLU A 111 10.23 5.25 -5.55
N ALA A 112 8.95 5.13 -5.92
CA ALA A 112 7.99 4.38 -5.12
C ALA A 112 8.42 2.92 -4.87
N ALA A 113 9.03 2.26 -5.85
CA ALA A 113 9.54 0.90 -5.70
C ALA A 113 10.75 0.84 -4.75
N GLN A 114 11.64 1.83 -4.78
CA GLN A 114 12.77 1.92 -3.84
C GLN A 114 12.30 2.05 -2.39
N TRP A 115 11.33 2.93 -2.11
CA TRP A 115 10.76 3.06 -0.76
C TRP A 115 10.02 1.80 -0.30
N MET A 116 9.44 1.02 -1.22
CA MET A 116 8.88 -0.29 -0.88
C MET A 116 9.96 -1.34 -0.58
N ASP A 117 11.12 -1.26 -1.23
CA ASP A 117 12.25 -2.16 -0.98
C ASP A 117 12.87 -1.87 0.39
N GLU A 118 13.02 -0.59 0.75
CA GLU A 118 13.41 -0.19 2.11
C GLU A 118 12.41 -0.70 3.17
N ALA A 119 11.10 -0.56 2.90
CA ALA A 119 10.07 -1.10 3.78
C ALA A 119 10.18 -2.62 3.95
N GLN A 120 10.51 -3.35 2.87
CA GLN A 120 10.69 -4.80 2.89
C GLN A 120 11.95 -5.22 3.63
N ALA A 121 13.02 -4.42 3.57
CA ALA A 121 14.26 -4.69 4.28
C ALA A 121 14.10 -4.59 5.81
N LEU A 122 13.16 -3.77 6.30
CA LEU A 122 12.85 -3.64 7.73
C LEU A 122 12.12 -4.87 8.32
N ASP A 123 11.34 -5.58 7.51
CA ASP A 123 10.72 -6.85 7.90
C ASP A 123 10.75 -7.85 6.73
N THR A 124 11.78 -8.69 6.73
CA THR A 124 11.97 -9.69 5.69
C THR A 124 11.03 -10.88 5.80
N ALA A 125 10.36 -11.05 6.95
CA ALA A 125 9.44 -12.16 7.19
C ALA A 125 8.01 -11.85 6.75
N ASP A 126 7.65 -10.57 6.61
CA ASP A 126 6.32 -10.15 6.19
C ASP A 126 6.09 -10.36 4.68
N ARG A 127 5.27 -11.37 4.38
CA ARG A 127 4.86 -11.72 3.02
C ARG A 127 3.98 -10.65 2.35
N PHE A 128 3.19 -9.89 3.11
CA PHE A 128 2.36 -8.82 2.58
C PHE A 128 3.22 -7.66 2.08
N ILE A 129 4.22 -7.23 2.86
CA ILE A 129 5.16 -6.19 2.45
C ILE A 129 5.97 -6.65 1.24
N ASN A 130 6.46 -7.90 1.26
CA ASN A 130 7.16 -8.50 0.12
C ASN A 130 6.31 -8.49 -1.17
N SER A 131 5.07 -8.95 -1.09
CA SER A 131 4.14 -8.98 -2.24
C SER A 131 3.86 -7.57 -2.77
N LYS A 132 3.74 -6.59 -1.87
CA LYS A 132 3.51 -5.19 -2.24
C LYS A 132 4.76 -4.57 -2.88
N CYS A 133 5.96 -4.94 -2.43
CA CYS A 133 7.22 -4.53 -3.04
C CYS A 133 7.36 -5.07 -4.46
N ALA A 134 7.18 -6.38 -4.65
CA ALA A 134 7.19 -7.01 -5.97
C ALA A 134 6.16 -6.36 -6.91
N LYS A 135 4.95 -6.05 -6.42
CA LYS A 135 3.94 -5.32 -7.20
C LYS A 135 4.40 -3.94 -7.66
N TYR A 136 5.12 -3.18 -6.83
CA TYR A 136 5.64 -1.87 -7.21
C TYR A 136 6.79 -2.00 -8.21
N MET A 137 7.68 -2.98 -8.03
CA MET A 137 8.72 -3.33 -9.00
C MET A 137 8.13 -3.64 -10.39
N LEU A 138 7.07 -4.46 -10.45
CA LEU A 138 6.36 -4.75 -11.71
C LEU A 138 5.80 -3.49 -12.37
N LYS A 139 5.16 -2.60 -11.59
CA LYS A 139 4.66 -1.32 -12.11
C LYS A 139 5.77 -0.39 -12.60
N ALA A 140 6.97 -0.51 -12.03
CA ALA A 140 8.17 0.20 -12.49
C ALA A 140 8.87 -0.44 -13.70
N GLY A 141 8.37 -1.60 -14.18
CA GLY A 141 8.98 -2.36 -15.28
C GLY A 141 10.18 -3.21 -14.86
N LEU A 142 10.44 -3.35 -13.56
CA LEU A 142 11.52 -4.12 -12.95
C LEU A 142 11.08 -5.57 -12.74
N VAL A 143 10.86 -6.30 -13.83
CA VAL A 143 10.23 -7.63 -13.81
C VAL A 143 11.14 -8.68 -13.17
N LYS A 144 12.46 -8.59 -13.39
CA LYS A 144 13.43 -9.56 -12.83
C LYS A 144 13.56 -9.38 -11.33
N GLU A 145 13.67 -8.14 -10.89
CA GLU A 145 13.75 -7.76 -9.49
C GLU A 145 12.46 -8.16 -8.74
N ALA A 146 11.30 -8.03 -9.38
CA ALA A 146 10.04 -8.52 -8.83
C ALA A 146 10.00 -10.05 -8.68
N GLU A 147 10.57 -10.79 -9.63
CA GLU A 147 10.69 -12.25 -9.57
C GLU A 147 11.60 -12.70 -8.41
N GLU A 148 12.77 -12.08 -8.28
CA GLU A 148 13.70 -12.30 -7.16
C GLU A 148 13.08 -11.93 -5.80
N MET A 149 12.29 -10.86 -5.76
CA MET A 149 11.58 -10.47 -4.55
C MET A 149 10.57 -11.55 -4.14
N CYS A 150 9.78 -12.06 -5.10
CA CYS A 150 8.83 -13.13 -4.84
C CYS A 150 9.51 -14.47 -4.50
N SER A 151 10.70 -14.75 -5.03
CA SER A 151 11.37 -16.03 -4.81
C SER A 151 11.69 -16.30 -3.34
N LYS A 152 11.78 -15.25 -2.52
CA LYS A 152 11.95 -15.32 -1.05
C LYS A 152 10.83 -16.10 -0.34
N PHE A 153 9.64 -16.22 -0.95
CA PHE A 153 8.48 -16.90 -0.38
C PHE A 153 7.95 -18.05 -1.26
N THR A 154 8.72 -18.48 -2.27
CA THR A 154 8.38 -19.65 -3.10
C THR A 154 9.20 -20.87 -2.68
N ARG A 155 8.79 -22.07 -3.11
CA ARG A 155 9.50 -23.31 -2.80
C ARG A 155 10.90 -23.31 -3.43
N GLU A 156 11.87 -23.85 -2.70
CA GLU A 156 13.22 -24.10 -3.23
C GLU A 156 13.16 -25.17 -4.34
N GLY A 157 13.96 -24.98 -5.40
CA GLY A 157 14.09 -25.95 -6.51
C GLY A 157 13.15 -25.73 -7.70
N ALA A 158 12.21 -24.77 -7.63
CA ALA A 158 11.40 -24.33 -8.76
C ALA A 158 11.59 -22.82 -9.02
N SER A 159 11.38 -22.36 -10.25
CA SER A 159 11.38 -20.91 -10.50
C SER A 159 10.22 -20.23 -9.76
N ALA A 160 10.43 -18.99 -9.32
CA ALA A 160 9.36 -18.26 -8.62
C ALA A 160 8.12 -18.10 -9.52
N VAL A 161 8.31 -17.91 -10.82
CA VAL A 161 7.21 -17.78 -11.80
C VAL A 161 6.40 -19.07 -11.93
N GLU A 162 7.05 -20.23 -11.99
CA GLU A 162 6.35 -21.52 -12.04
C GLU A 162 5.60 -21.78 -10.74
N ASN A 163 6.23 -21.55 -9.59
CA ASN A 163 5.61 -21.73 -8.29
C ASN A 163 4.38 -20.82 -8.12
N LEU A 164 4.48 -19.55 -8.51
CA LEU A 164 3.36 -18.61 -8.45
C LEU A 164 2.23 -18.99 -9.41
N ASN A 165 2.54 -19.62 -10.55
CA ASN A 165 1.55 -20.15 -11.47
C ASN A 165 0.83 -21.38 -10.88
N GLU A 166 1.57 -22.32 -10.29
CA GLU A 166 1.01 -23.47 -9.56
C GLU A 166 0.10 -23.03 -8.41
N MET A 167 0.53 -22.01 -7.67
CA MET A 167 -0.22 -21.42 -6.57
C MET A 167 -1.38 -20.50 -7.00
N GLN A 168 -1.65 -20.41 -8.30
CA GLN A 168 -2.76 -19.61 -8.87
C GLN A 168 -2.71 -18.14 -8.41
N CYS A 169 -1.51 -17.57 -8.38
CA CYS A 169 -1.25 -16.22 -7.91
C CYS A 169 -1.62 -15.16 -8.97
N MET A 170 -2.93 -14.96 -9.15
CA MET A 170 -3.49 -14.15 -10.23
C MET A 170 -3.06 -12.67 -10.19
N TRP A 171 -2.84 -12.12 -9.00
CA TRP A 171 -2.40 -10.72 -8.85
C TRP A 171 -1.02 -10.51 -9.49
N TYR A 172 -0.11 -11.48 -9.34
CA TYR A 172 1.24 -11.41 -9.90
C TYR A 172 1.20 -11.56 -11.41
N GLN A 173 0.47 -12.57 -11.91
CA GLN A 173 0.31 -12.79 -13.35
C GLN A 173 -0.31 -11.57 -14.05
N THR A 174 -1.30 -10.94 -13.43
CA THR A 174 -1.96 -9.74 -13.97
C THR A 174 -1.01 -8.56 -14.06
N GLU A 175 -0.25 -8.28 -12.99
CA GLU A 175 0.70 -7.16 -12.97
C GLU A 175 1.90 -7.43 -13.92
N CYS A 176 2.36 -8.69 -14.04
CA CYS A 176 3.35 -9.10 -15.04
C CYS A 176 2.85 -8.88 -16.48
N ALA A 177 1.60 -9.25 -16.78
CA ALA A 177 1.02 -9.02 -18.10
C ALA A 177 0.98 -7.52 -18.45
N LEU A 178 0.59 -6.68 -17.49
CA LEU A 178 0.57 -5.22 -17.65
C LEU A 178 1.98 -4.64 -17.83
N ALA A 179 2.97 -5.13 -17.08
CA ALA A 179 4.37 -4.73 -17.23
C ALA A 179 4.92 -5.12 -18.61
N TYR A 180 4.69 -6.35 -19.07
CA TYR A 180 5.12 -6.76 -20.41
C TYR A 180 4.43 -5.96 -21.52
N LYS A 181 3.14 -5.65 -21.36
CA LYS A 181 2.41 -4.79 -22.29
C LYS A 181 3.02 -3.39 -22.37
N SER A 182 3.38 -2.77 -21.24
CA SER A 182 3.99 -1.42 -21.23
C SER A 182 5.39 -1.43 -21.87
N MET A 183 6.11 -2.55 -21.77
CA MET A 183 7.39 -2.79 -22.45
C MET A 183 7.25 -3.20 -23.93
N LYS A 184 6.03 -3.23 -24.49
CA LYS A 184 5.72 -3.71 -25.86
C LYS A 184 6.11 -5.18 -26.11
N LYS A 185 6.26 -5.99 -25.07
CA LYS A 185 6.48 -7.44 -25.14
C LYS A 185 5.14 -8.19 -25.17
N TYR A 186 4.43 -8.04 -26.28
CA TYR A 186 3.05 -8.55 -26.38
C TYR A 186 2.94 -10.07 -26.29
N GLY A 187 3.95 -10.81 -26.78
CA GLY A 187 3.98 -12.28 -26.66
C GLY A 187 3.98 -12.75 -25.21
N ASP A 188 4.87 -12.18 -24.39
CA ASP A 188 4.96 -12.50 -22.96
C ASP A 188 3.71 -12.05 -22.20
N ALA A 189 3.16 -10.88 -22.56
CA ALA A 189 1.91 -10.39 -21.99
C ALA A 189 0.74 -11.35 -22.26
N LEU A 190 0.56 -11.80 -23.51
CA LEU A 190 -0.49 -12.75 -23.89
C LEU A 190 -0.30 -14.11 -23.24
N LYS A 191 0.94 -14.58 -23.10
CA LYS A 191 1.24 -15.81 -22.35
C LYS A 191 0.71 -15.72 -20.91
N LYS A 192 0.95 -14.61 -20.22
CA LYS A 192 0.40 -14.37 -18.87
C LYS A 192 -1.13 -14.29 -18.85
N CYS A 193 -1.76 -13.68 -19.86
CA CYS A 193 -3.22 -13.69 -19.98
C CYS A 193 -3.80 -15.11 -20.15
N HIS A 194 -3.15 -15.98 -20.92
CA HIS A 194 -3.59 -17.38 -21.06
C HIS A 194 -3.36 -18.20 -19.79
N GLU A 195 -2.29 -17.95 -19.03
CA GLU A 195 -2.11 -18.57 -17.70
C GLU A 195 -3.31 -18.24 -16.78
N ILE A 196 -3.75 -16.97 -16.77
CA ILE A 196 -4.91 -16.49 -16.00
C ILE A 196 -6.22 -17.16 -16.48
N GLU A 197 -6.42 -17.23 -17.80
CA GLU A 197 -7.62 -17.83 -18.41
C GLU A 197 -7.76 -19.32 -18.05
N ARG A 198 -6.66 -20.08 -18.06
CA ARG A 198 -6.66 -21.51 -17.69
C ARG A 198 -7.16 -21.74 -16.28
N VAL A 199 -6.66 -20.96 -15.32
CA VAL A 199 -7.10 -21.03 -13.91
C VAL A 199 -8.58 -20.66 -13.78
N SER A 200 -8.98 -19.56 -14.41
CA SER A 200 -10.36 -19.04 -14.33
C SER A 200 -11.38 -20.02 -14.92
N THR A 201 -11.00 -20.67 -16.03
CA THR A 201 -11.82 -21.68 -16.70
C THR A 201 -11.97 -22.92 -15.82
N TYR A 202 -10.90 -23.38 -15.18
CA TYR A 202 -10.94 -24.53 -14.29
C TYR A 202 -11.86 -24.31 -13.09
N CYS A 203 -11.80 -23.13 -12.45
CA CYS A 203 -12.71 -22.76 -11.36
C CYS A 203 -14.18 -22.73 -11.81
N ALA A 204 -14.47 -22.22 -13.01
CA ALA A 204 -15.83 -22.17 -13.56
C ALA A 204 -16.43 -23.54 -13.93
N PHE A 205 -15.59 -24.58 -14.08
CA PHE A 205 -16.05 -25.96 -14.28
C PHE A 205 -16.22 -26.73 -12.97
N THR A 206 -15.53 -26.33 -11.90
CA THR A 206 -15.64 -26.97 -10.57
C THR A 206 -16.69 -26.32 -9.68
N GLU A 207 -16.97 -25.04 -9.87
CA GLU A 207 -18.00 -24.28 -9.18
C GLU A 207 -18.91 -23.64 -10.24
N GLY A 208 -20.24 -23.68 -10.05
CA GLY A 208 -21.23 -23.15 -11.01
C GLY A 208 -21.07 -21.65 -11.35
N PRO A 209 -22.04 -21.02 -12.06
CA PRO A 209 -21.81 -19.79 -12.81
C PRO A 209 -21.18 -18.67 -11.96
N VAL A 210 -19.95 -18.31 -12.34
CA VAL A 210 -19.15 -17.28 -11.68
C VAL A 210 -19.82 -15.92 -11.87
N VAL A 211 -20.32 -15.35 -10.78
CA VAL A 211 -20.83 -13.97 -10.73
C VAL A 211 -19.69 -13.01 -11.08
N SER A 212 -19.95 -12.08 -11.99
CA SER A 212 -19.02 -11.02 -12.36
C SER A 212 -18.59 -10.21 -11.12
N LEU A 213 -17.35 -10.41 -10.67
CA LEU A 213 -16.74 -9.62 -9.61
C LEU A 213 -16.11 -8.34 -10.19
N ARG A 214 -16.94 -7.34 -10.49
CA ARG A 214 -16.48 -5.94 -10.57
C ARG A 214 -16.54 -5.31 -9.19
N SER A 215 -15.40 -4.88 -8.66
CA SER A 215 -15.34 -4.00 -7.50
C SER A 215 -15.71 -2.55 -7.92
N PRO A 216 -16.48 -1.79 -7.11
CA PRO A 216 -16.78 -0.38 -7.38
C PRO A 216 -15.55 0.55 -7.43
N ASP A 217 -14.39 0.10 -6.92
CA ASP A 217 -13.25 0.99 -6.64
C ASP A 217 -11.99 0.76 -7.49
N GLY A 218 -12.06 -0.02 -8.59
CA GLY A 218 -10.91 -0.21 -9.50
C GLY A 218 -9.66 -0.84 -8.86
N LEU A 219 -9.76 -1.34 -7.63
CA LEU A 219 -8.74 -2.10 -6.91
C LEU A 219 -9.11 -3.58 -6.95
N SER A 220 -8.29 -4.37 -7.66
CA SER A 220 -8.32 -5.82 -7.66
C SER A 220 -8.16 -6.36 -6.23
N LEU A 221 -9.25 -6.83 -5.63
CA LEU A 221 -9.22 -7.79 -4.54
C LEU A 221 -9.07 -9.18 -5.17
N ALA A 222 -7.89 -9.78 -5.08
CA ALA A 222 -7.78 -11.22 -5.18
C ALA A 222 -8.33 -11.82 -3.87
N PRO A 223 -9.09 -12.93 -3.90
CA PRO A 223 -9.43 -13.64 -2.68
C PRO A 223 -8.12 -14.09 -2.02
N LEU A 224 -7.87 -13.63 -0.80
CA LEU A 224 -6.96 -14.28 0.13
C LEU A 224 -7.60 -15.62 0.49
N LEU A 225 -7.39 -16.64 -0.34
CA LEU A 225 -7.43 -18.02 0.12
C LEU A 225 -6.22 -18.21 1.04
N MET A 226 -6.38 -17.78 2.29
CA MET A 226 -5.52 -18.17 3.40
C MET A 226 -5.80 -19.66 3.64
N ALA A 227 -5.14 -20.51 2.88
CA ALA A 227 -4.89 -21.88 3.31
C ALA A 227 -3.79 -21.80 4.38
N SER A 228 -4.21 -21.77 5.64
CA SER A 228 -3.38 -22.23 6.77
C SER A 228 -3.77 -23.69 7.06
N PRO A 229 -2.84 -24.52 7.56
CA PRO A 229 -3.03 -25.95 7.73
C PRO A 229 -4.19 -26.32 8.68
#